data_AF-A0A5J5A3M0-F1
#
_entry.id   AF-A0A5J5A3M0-F1
#
_cell.length_a   1.000
_cell.length_b   1.000
_cell.length_c   1.000
_cell.angle_alpha   90.00
_cell.angle_beta   90.00
_cell.angle_gamma   90.00
#
_symmetry.space_group_name_H-M   'P 1'
#
loop_
_entity.id
_entity.type
_entity.pdbx_description
1 polymer ?
#
loop_
_entity_poly.entity_id
_entity_poly.type
_entity_poly.pdbx_seq_one_letter_code
_entity_poly.pdbx_strand_id
1 'polypeptide(L)'
;MGLRCNRPRCSRSGSLRSWEQALQLPRSLFTCNMLVVLKLSGEIVVNTPAEGSVCFPNLKILHLKWVKYVNDDSVRKLFPSCPVLEDLLIWRCNDDNVITFSIFASALKRLIIDFGSQYSQDYYKLEINAPALEYLNLRDGRSEHFSFQNLSSLVQAHLDVCRVGGRLVNDYGYIIFHLLDQLSNVKFLSLSVDDMKRSKRPGDPHESCWIQAQPLLHLRIVVIVGFEDLTDELELVQYILENAKVLKAMTIKA
;
A
#
# COMPACT_ATOMS: atom_id res chain seq x y z
N MET A 1 7.70 -14.74 -20.90
CA MET A 1 7.09 -15.83 -20.12
C MET A 1 6.77 -15.30 -18.73
N GLY A 2 5.54 -14.83 -18.51
CA GLY A 2 5.11 -14.25 -17.23
C GLY A 2 4.69 -15.35 -16.25
N LEU A 3 5.28 -15.35 -15.07
CA LEU A 3 4.85 -16.19 -13.95
C LEU A 3 3.42 -15.79 -13.57
N ARG A 4 2.45 -16.64 -13.88
CA ARG A 4 1.08 -16.53 -13.37
C ARG A 4 1.16 -16.72 -11.85
N CYS A 5 0.94 -15.65 -11.09
CA CYS A 5 0.58 -15.78 -9.68
C CYS A 5 -0.75 -16.53 -9.61
N ASN A 6 -0.70 -17.84 -9.36
CA ASN A 6 -1.86 -18.60 -8.92
C ASN A 6 -2.38 -17.94 -7.63
N ARG A 7 -3.48 -17.19 -7.73
CA ARG A 7 -4.19 -16.61 -6.59
C ARG A 7 -4.80 -17.75 -5.77
N PRO A 8 -4.34 -18.04 -4.55
CA PRO A 8 -5.20 -18.72 -3.58
C PRO A 8 -6.41 -17.80 -3.37
N ARG A 9 -7.63 -18.32 -3.57
CA ARG A 9 -8.85 -17.55 -3.36
C ARG A 9 -9.04 -17.38 -1.85
N CYS A 10 -9.00 -16.15 -1.29
CA CYS A 10 -9.91 -15.86 -0.17
C CYS A 10 -11.31 -16.18 -0.71
N SER A 11 -12.09 -17.00 0.01
CA SER A 11 -13.34 -17.55 -0.52
C SER A 11 -14.22 -16.48 -1.19
N ARG A 12 -14.36 -16.54 -2.53
CA ARG A 12 -15.43 -15.86 -3.27
C ARG A 12 -16.72 -16.62 -3.00
N SER A 13 -17.35 -16.39 -1.87
CA SER A 13 -18.72 -16.82 -1.65
C SER A 13 -19.41 -15.83 -0.75
N GLY A 14 -20.63 -15.42 -1.11
CA GLY A 14 -21.61 -14.84 -0.19
C GLY A 14 -22.08 -15.85 0.88
N SER A 15 -21.17 -16.71 1.33
CA SER A 15 -21.29 -17.53 2.53
C SER A 15 -20.38 -16.83 3.55
N LEU A 16 -21.01 -16.31 4.60
CA LEU A 16 -20.37 -15.99 5.86
C LEU A 16 -19.64 -17.24 6.36
N ARG A 17 -18.41 -17.50 5.90
CA ARG A 17 -17.52 -18.36 6.66
C ARG A 17 -17.12 -17.56 7.87
N SER A 18 -17.82 -17.83 8.96
CA SER A 18 -17.63 -17.23 10.27
C SER A 18 -16.15 -17.32 10.67
N TRP A 19 -15.70 -16.36 11.48
CA TRP A 19 -14.38 -16.35 12.13
C TRP A 19 -14.03 -17.68 12.83
N GLU A 20 -15.04 -18.54 13.05
CA GLU A 20 -14.99 -19.87 13.67
C GLU A 20 -14.11 -20.89 12.91
N GLN A 21 -13.82 -20.69 11.61
CA GLN A 21 -12.95 -21.61 10.84
C GLN A 21 -11.52 -21.09 10.63
N ALA A 22 -11.21 -19.86 11.05
CA ALA A 22 -9.89 -19.30 10.81
C ALA A 22 -8.84 -19.94 11.73
N LEU A 23 -7.69 -20.28 11.15
CA LEU A 23 -6.59 -20.88 11.91
C LEU A 23 -6.02 -19.85 12.89
N GLN A 24 -6.04 -20.20 14.18
CA GLN A 24 -5.41 -19.43 15.24
C GLN A 24 -3.96 -19.89 15.43
N LEU A 25 -3.05 -18.93 15.57
CA LEU A 25 -1.64 -19.22 15.79
C LEU A 25 -1.39 -19.52 17.28
N PRO A 26 -0.52 -20.50 17.61
CA PRO A 26 -0.19 -20.79 19.00
C PRO A 26 0.56 -19.60 19.62
N ARG A 27 0.27 -19.28 20.90
CA ARG A 27 0.90 -18.15 21.61
C ARG A 27 2.44 -18.26 21.66
N SER A 28 2.98 -19.48 21.69
CA SER A 28 4.41 -19.74 21.68
C SER A 28 5.12 -19.27 20.41
N LEU A 29 4.40 -19.11 19.30
CA LEU A 29 4.96 -18.54 18.07
C LEU A 29 5.40 -17.09 18.28
N PHE A 30 4.58 -16.30 19.00
CA PHE A 30 4.82 -14.88 19.25
C PHE A 30 5.98 -14.61 20.22
N THR A 31 6.27 -15.56 21.11
CA THR A 31 7.38 -15.46 22.07
C THR A 31 8.67 -16.14 21.59
N CYS A 32 8.68 -16.72 20.39
CA CYS A 32 9.85 -17.41 19.85
C CYS A 32 10.97 -16.42 19.50
N ASN A 33 12.06 -16.45 20.28
CA ASN A 33 13.22 -15.57 20.08
C ASN A 33 14.15 -16.02 18.95
N MET A 34 14.08 -17.27 18.50
CA MET A 34 14.93 -17.76 17.39
C MET A 34 14.33 -17.48 16.01
N LEU A 35 13.08 -17.01 15.95
CA LEU A 35 12.34 -16.86 14.70
C LEU A 35 12.80 -15.60 13.95
N VAL A 36 13.54 -15.81 12.86
CA VAL A 36 14.05 -14.72 11.99
C VAL A 36 13.13 -14.48 10.79
N VAL A 37 12.41 -15.51 10.35
CA VAL A 37 11.53 -15.47 9.18
C VAL A 37 10.19 -16.12 9.53
N LEU A 38 9.10 -15.39 9.30
CA LEU A 38 7.74 -15.86 9.48
C LEU A 38 6.94 -15.57 8.20
N LYS A 39 6.40 -16.62 7.59
CA LYS A 39 5.58 -16.53 6.40
C LYS A 39 4.27 -17.25 6.64
N LEU A 40 3.18 -16.51 6.63
CA LEU A 40 1.83 -17.00 6.81
C LEU A 40 1.06 -16.80 5.51
N SER A 41 0.30 -17.82 5.10
CA SER A 41 -0.51 -17.76 3.89
C SER A 41 -1.84 -18.48 4.07
N GLY A 42 -2.93 -17.83 3.68
CA GLY A 42 -4.29 -18.35 3.79
C GLY A 42 -5.07 -17.73 4.94
N GLU A 43 -6.29 -18.23 5.19
CA GLU A 43 -7.28 -17.70 6.14
C GLU A 43 -6.89 -17.88 7.61
N ILE A 44 -5.76 -17.27 7.99
CA ILE A 44 -5.19 -17.23 9.33
C ILE A 44 -5.60 -15.90 9.95
N VAL A 45 -6.07 -15.94 11.20
CA VAL A 45 -6.34 -14.74 11.98
C VAL A 45 -5.07 -14.32 12.71
N VAL A 46 -4.60 -13.12 12.40
CA VAL A 46 -3.47 -12.50 13.10
C VAL A 46 -4.02 -11.70 14.27
N ASN A 47 -3.82 -12.21 15.47
CA ASN A 47 -4.16 -11.55 16.73
C ASN A 47 -2.92 -11.51 17.62
N THR A 48 -2.30 -10.35 17.75
CA THR A 48 -1.11 -10.17 18.59
C THR A 48 -1.48 -10.20 20.07
N PRO A 49 -0.61 -10.75 20.95
CA PRO A 49 -0.81 -10.69 22.40
C PRO A 49 -0.98 -9.26 22.93
N ALA A 50 -1.48 -9.16 24.17
CA ALA A 50 -1.79 -7.89 24.84
C ALA A 50 -0.59 -6.91 24.93
N GLU A 51 -0.90 -5.65 25.19
CA GLU A 51 0.03 -4.52 25.16
C GLU A 51 1.29 -4.73 26.01
N GLY A 52 2.43 -4.29 25.48
CA GLY A 52 3.73 -4.33 26.17
C GLY A 52 4.56 -5.60 25.95
N SER A 53 4.03 -6.63 25.30
CA SER A 53 4.82 -7.83 24.95
C SER A 53 5.59 -7.63 23.64
N VAL A 54 6.92 -7.55 23.69
CA VAL A 54 7.75 -7.68 22.49
C VAL A 54 7.57 -9.09 21.92
N CYS A 55 6.95 -9.19 20.75
CA CYS A 55 6.70 -10.46 20.08
C CYS A 55 7.62 -10.55 18.86
N PHE A 56 8.35 -11.65 18.69
CA PHE A 56 9.31 -11.82 17.58
C PHE A 56 10.54 -10.88 17.62
N PRO A 57 11.35 -10.91 18.69
CA PRO A 57 12.45 -9.96 18.90
C PRO A 57 13.54 -10.00 17.82
N ASN A 58 13.70 -11.14 17.11
CA ASN A 58 14.72 -11.33 16.08
C ASN A 58 14.14 -11.46 14.66
N LEU A 59 12.85 -11.15 14.48
CA LEU A 59 12.16 -11.36 13.21
C LEU A 59 12.51 -10.25 12.22
N LYS A 60 13.17 -10.65 11.14
CA LYS A 60 13.61 -9.77 10.05
C LYS A 60 12.69 -9.81 8.84
N ILE A 61 11.99 -10.91 8.62
CA ILE A 61 11.12 -11.10 7.45
C ILE A 61 9.75 -11.56 7.92
N LEU A 62 8.72 -10.77 7.61
CA LEU A 62 7.32 -11.08 7.91
C LEU A 62 6.49 -11.02 6.63
N HIS A 63 6.04 -12.17 6.13
CA HIS A 63 5.14 -12.23 4.98
C HIS A 63 3.77 -12.74 5.41
N LEU A 64 2.75 -11.94 5.18
CA LEU A 64 1.37 -12.19 5.57
C LEU A 64 0.52 -12.17 4.31
N LYS A 65 0.15 -13.35 3.79
CA LYS A 65 -0.58 -13.48 2.53
C LYS A 65 -1.99 -13.98 2.77
N TRP A 66 -2.99 -13.22 2.34
CA TRP A 66 -4.40 -13.58 2.49
C TRP A 66 -4.81 -13.83 3.95
N VAL A 67 -4.23 -13.08 4.88
CA VAL A 67 -4.56 -13.18 6.31
C VAL A 67 -5.69 -12.23 6.67
N LYS A 68 -6.34 -12.50 7.82
CA LYS A 68 -7.37 -11.64 8.42
C LYS A 68 -6.84 -10.99 9.70
N TYR A 69 -7.23 -9.74 9.92
CA TYR A 69 -6.88 -8.96 11.11
C TYR A 69 -8.14 -8.69 11.93
N VAL A 70 -8.02 -8.80 13.27
CA VAL A 70 -9.17 -8.74 14.18
C VAL A 70 -9.83 -7.36 14.20
N ASN A 71 -9.01 -6.31 14.19
CA ASN A 71 -9.39 -4.90 14.27
C ASN A 71 -8.16 -3.99 14.07
N ASP A 72 -8.35 -2.68 14.00
CA ASP A 72 -7.29 -1.67 13.84
C ASP A 72 -6.19 -1.82 14.91
N ASP A 73 -6.57 -2.10 16.16
CA ASP A 73 -5.62 -2.29 17.27
C ASP A 73 -4.66 -3.46 17.04
N SER A 74 -5.13 -4.56 16.44
CA SER A 74 -4.30 -5.72 16.14
C SER A 74 -3.19 -5.40 15.13
N VAL A 75 -3.48 -4.54 14.16
CA VAL A 75 -2.51 -4.07 13.16
C VAL A 75 -1.54 -3.07 13.81
N ARG A 76 -2.07 -2.13 14.59
CA ARG A 76 -1.28 -1.09 15.28
C ARG A 76 -0.22 -1.69 16.21
N LYS A 77 -0.50 -2.85 16.81
CA LYS A 77 0.39 -3.54 17.76
C LYS A 77 1.38 -4.49 17.09
N LEU A 78 1.08 -4.99 15.89
CA LEU A 78 1.87 -6.02 15.22
C LEU A 78 3.28 -5.58 14.85
N PHE A 79 3.42 -4.44 14.18
CA PHE A 79 4.71 -4.02 13.65
C PHE A 79 5.67 -3.48 14.72
N PRO A 80 5.20 -2.69 15.72
CA PRO A 80 6.04 -2.32 16.87
C PRO A 80 6.54 -3.53 17.67
N SER A 81 5.85 -4.67 17.61
CA SER A 81 6.29 -5.89 18.27
C SER A 81 7.54 -6.49 17.61
N CYS A 82 7.80 -6.22 16.32
CA CYS A 82 8.89 -6.78 15.53
C CYS A 82 10.01 -5.72 15.32
N PRO A 83 10.85 -5.41 16.34
CA PRO A 83 11.72 -4.23 16.32
C PRO A 83 12.83 -4.25 15.24
N VAL A 84 13.21 -5.45 14.77
CA VAL A 84 14.27 -5.64 13.77
C VAL A 84 13.73 -6.06 12.40
N LEU A 85 12.44 -5.82 12.13
CA LEU A 85 11.79 -6.18 10.87
C LEU A 85 12.37 -5.38 9.69
N GLU A 86 12.93 -6.08 8.70
CA GLU A 86 13.58 -5.47 7.53
C GLU A 86 12.76 -5.65 6.23
N ASP A 87 12.01 -6.75 6.09
CA ASP A 87 11.18 -7.08 4.91
C ASP A 87 9.75 -7.46 5.32
N LEU A 88 8.78 -6.70 4.80
CA LEU A 88 7.35 -6.89 5.05
C LEU A 88 6.60 -7.06 3.72
N LEU A 89 5.80 -8.13 3.65
CA LEU A 89 4.85 -8.35 2.57
C LEU A 89 3.46 -8.60 3.16
N ILE A 90 2.47 -7.84 2.71
CA ILE A 90 1.09 -7.95 3.17
C ILE A 90 0.17 -8.11 1.97
N TRP A 91 -0.53 -9.23 1.89
CA TRP A 91 -1.72 -9.39 1.07
C TRP A 91 -2.91 -9.59 1.99
N ARG A 92 -3.87 -8.68 1.93
CA ARG A 92 -4.95 -8.59 2.91
C ARG A 92 -6.21 -9.29 2.39
N CYS A 93 -6.84 -10.18 3.17
CA CYS A 93 -8.15 -10.74 2.77
C CYS A 93 -9.23 -9.66 2.75
N ASN A 94 -10.35 -9.98 2.12
CA ASN A 94 -11.35 -8.98 1.77
C ASN A 94 -12.35 -8.64 2.88
N ASP A 95 -12.40 -9.49 3.89
CA ASP A 95 -13.47 -9.64 4.86
C ASP A 95 -12.90 -9.62 6.29
N ASP A 96 -11.95 -8.73 6.53
CA ASP A 96 -11.45 -8.41 7.86
C ASP A 96 -12.06 -7.11 8.40
N ASN A 97 -11.87 -6.85 9.70
CA ASN A 97 -12.54 -5.74 10.40
C ASN A 97 -11.63 -4.51 10.59
N VAL A 98 -10.72 -4.26 9.66
CA VAL A 98 -9.72 -3.18 9.79
C VAL A 98 -10.08 -1.99 8.90
N ILE A 99 -10.37 -0.83 9.47
CA ILE A 99 -10.63 0.38 8.69
C ILE A 99 -9.32 1.15 8.49
N THR A 100 -8.55 1.32 9.57
CA THR A 100 -7.24 1.97 9.55
C THR A 100 -6.12 0.95 9.62
N PHE A 101 -5.34 0.84 8.55
CA PHE A 101 -4.18 -0.03 8.49
C PHE A 101 -2.90 0.77 8.73
N SER A 102 -2.33 0.69 9.93
CA SER A 102 -1.14 1.46 10.31
C SER A 102 0.12 0.61 10.41
N ILE A 103 1.16 1.00 9.68
CA ILE A 103 2.47 0.35 9.64
C ILE A 103 3.51 1.27 10.27
N PHE A 104 3.88 0.98 11.51
CA PHE A 104 4.94 1.67 12.25
C PHE A 104 6.14 0.72 12.42
N ALA A 105 7.17 0.88 11.60
CA ALA A 105 8.33 -0.01 11.60
C ALA A 105 9.63 0.74 11.25
N SER A 106 10.47 1.00 12.26
CA SER A 106 11.66 1.83 12.11
C SER A 106 12.82 1.17 11.35
N ALA A 107 12.96 -0.15 11.44
CA ALA A 107 14.01 -0.93 10.77
C ALA A 107 13.62 -1.41 9.36
N LEU A 108 12.38 -1.14 8.93
CA LEU A 108 11.82 -1.71 7.70
C LEU A 108 12.48 -1.09 6.47
N LYS A 109 13.09 -1.91 5.62
CA LYS A 109 13.76 -1.49 4.38
C LYS A 109 12.92 -1.76 3.14
N ARG A 110 12.10 -2.81 3.17
CA ARG A 110 11.28 -3.24 2.03
C ARG A 110 9.84 -3.50 2.44
N LEU A 111 8.91 -2.84 1.76
CA LEU A 111 7.48 -2.98 1.98
C LEU A 111 6.75 -3.32 0.68
N ILE A 112 5.96 -4.40 0.69
CA ILE A 112 5.03 -4.75 -0.36
C ILE A 112 3.63 -4.90 0.20
N ILE A 113 2.68 -4.16 -0.36
CA ILE A 113 1.28 -4.19 0.01
C ILE A 113 0.44 -4.54 -1.22
N ASP A 114 -0.45 -5.51 -1.07
CA ASP A 114 -1.55 -5.76 -2.01
C ASP A 114 -2.85 -5.86 -1.21
N PHE A 115 -3.62 -4.77 -1.20
CA PHE A 115 -4.97 -4.75 -0.65
C PHE A 115 -6.02 -5.13 -1.70
N GLY A 116 -5.64 -5.40 -2.94
CA GLY A 116 -6.59 -5.68 -4.01
C GLY A 116 -7.53 -4.51 -4.29
N SER A 117 -8.64 -4.83 -4.96
CA SER A 117 -9.46 -3.86 -5.68
C SER A 117 -10.95 -4.17 -5.48
N GLN A 118 -11.46 -4.15 -4.26
CA GLN A 118 -12.87 -4.49 -3.99
C GLN A 118 -13.69 -3.30 -3.54
N TYR A 119 -14.98 -3.37 -3.81
CA TYR A 119 -15.96 -2.43 -3.29
C TYR A 119 -16.06 -2.59 -1.77
N SER A 120 -15.75 -1.54 -1.05
CA SER A 120 -16.13 -1.38 0.34
C SER A 120 -16.93 -0.10 0.51
N GLN A 121 -17.92 -0.11 1.40
CA GLN A 121 -18.70 1.09 1.72
C GLN A 121 -18.03 1.95 2.82
N ASP A 122 -16.97 1.42 3.44
CA ASP A 122 -16.26 2.10 4.54
C ASP A 122 -15.07 2.91 4.02
N TYR A 123 -14.72 3.96 4.77
CA TYR A 123 -13.61 4.87 4.49
C TYR A 123 -12.30 4.28 5.03
N TYR A 124 -11.60 3.48 4.22
CA TYR A 124 -10.33 2.86 4.65
C TYR A 124 -9.18 3.86 4.60
N LYS A 125 -8.24 3.71 5.53
CA LYS A 125 -7.04 4.54 5.64
C LYS A 125 -5.78 3.66 5.70
N LEU A 126 -4.75 4.05 4.97
CA LEU A 126 -3.41 3.46 5.05
C LEU A 126 -2.43 4.48 5.63
N GLU A 127 -1.78 4.10 6.73
CA GLU A 127 -0.75 4.90 7.38
C GLU A 127 0.58 4.15 7.36
N ILE A 128 1.65 4.82 6.92
CA ILE A 128 2.99 4.23 6.88
C ILE A 128 3.96 5.19 7.53
N ASN A 129 4.70 4.72 8.54
CA ASN A 129 5.82 5.43 9.15
C ASN A 129 7.02 4.48 9.26
N ALA A 130 7.97 4.66 8.34
CA ALA A 130 9.09 3.75 8.15
C ALA A 130 10.35 4.52 7.69
N PRO A 131 11.11 5.14 8.61
CA PRO A 131 12.28 5.98 8.30
C PRO A 131 13.39 5.28 7.51
N ALA A 132 13.57 3.97 7.68
CA ALA A 132 14.57 3.19 6.97
C ALA A 132 14.06 2.58 5.64
N LEU A 133 12.83 2.91 5.21
CA LEU A 133 12.23 2.28 4.03
C LEU A 133 12.93 2.73 2.77
N GLU A 134 13.47 1.78 2.00
CA GLU A 134 14.20 2.01 0.75
C GLU A 134 13.37 1.66 -0.48
N TYR A 135 12.50 0.65 -0.34
CA TYR A 135 11.64 0.13 -1.40
C TYR A 135 10.17 0.01 -0.96
N LEU A 136 9.27 0.61 -1.74
CA LEU A 136 7.82 0.51 -1.59
C LEU A 136 7.20 -0.05 -2.87
N ASN A 137 6.34 -1.07 -2.72
CA ASN A 137 5.40 -1.49 -3.75
C ASN A 137 4.00 -1.53 -3.15
N LEU A 138 3.14 -0.63 -3.61
CA LEU A 138 1.81 -0.44 -3.10
C LEU A 138 0.80 -0.73 -4.20
N ARG A 139 -0.04 -1.73 -3.97
CA ARG A 139 -1.26 -1.95 -4.74
C ARG A 139 -2.47 -1.83 -3.82
N ASP A 140 -3.31 -0.82 -4.07
CA ASP A 140 -4.41 -0.50 -3.17
C ASP A 140 -5.59 0.11 -3.92
N GLY A 141 -6.74 -0.57 -3.87
CA GLY A 141 -8.01 -0.01 -4.32
C GLY A 141 -9.09 0.01 -3.25
N ARG A 142 -8.69 -0.01 -1.98
CA ARG A 142 -9.58 0.06 -0.82
C ARG A 142 -9.46 1.40 -0.10
N SER A 143 -8.25 1.92 0.05
CA SER A 143 -8.00 3.12 0.86
C SER A 143 -8.35 4.42 0.13
N GLU A 144 -9.07 5.29 0.84
CA GLU A 144 -9.40 6.65 0.38
C GLU A 144 -8.40 7.69 0.89
N HIS A 145 -7.72 7.36 2.00
CA HIS A 145 -6.77 8.24 2.66
C HIS A 145 -5.43 7.55 2.86
N PHE A 146 -4.37 8.21 2.39
CA PHE A 146 -2.98 7.79 2.53
C PHE A 146 -2.23 8.80 3.40
N SER A 147 -1.51 8.31 4.41
CA SER A 147 -0.63 9.12 5.23
C SER A 147 0.73 8.45 5.33
N PHE A 148 1.69 8.95 4.54
CA PHE A 148 3.07 8.50 4.58
C PHE A 148 3.91 9.51 5.36
N GLN A 149 4.51 9.03 6.43
CA GLN A 149 5.32 9.82 7.35
C GLN A 149 6.74 9.23 7.36
N ASN A 150 7.74 10.11 7.44
CA ASN A 150 9.14 9.70 7.58
C ASN A 150 9.56 8.65 6.53
N LEU A 151 9.39 8.92 5.24
CA LEU A 151 9.91 8.06 4.16
C LEU A 151 11.19 8.63 3.54
N SER A 152 12.06 9.22 4.36
CA SER A 152 13.26 9.95 3.91
C SER A 152 14.29 9.08 3.20
N SER A 153 14.35 7.79 3.52
CA SER A 153 15.26 6.82 2.90
C SER A 153 14.72 6.21 1.59
N LEU A 154 13.48 6.55 1.20
CA LEU A 154 12.81 5.85 0.10
C LEU A 154 13.43 6.21 -1.23
N VAL A 155 13.97 5.18 -1.91
CA VAL A 155 14.66 5.32 -3.20
C VAL A 155 13.74 4.94 -4.35
N GLN A 156 12.91 3.93 -4.14
CA GLN A 156 12.11 3.31 -5.19
C GLN A 156 10.67 3.07 -4.73
N ALA A 157 9.72 3.56 -5.53
CA ALA A 157 8.29 3.36 -5.31
C ALA A 157 7.60 2.79 -6.56
N HIS A 158 6.73 1.81 -6.36
CA HIS A 158 5.77 1.32 -7.34
C HIS A 158 4.37 1.53 -6.78
N LEU A 159 3.54 2.31 -7.47
CA LEU A 159 2.21 2.68 -7.04
C LEU A 159 1.19 2.18 -8.08
N ASP A 160 0.34 1.26 -7.65
CA ASP A 160 -0.81 0.75 -8.39
C ASP A 160 -2.07 0.97 -7.52
N VAL A 161 -2.47 2.23 -7.41
CA VAL A 161 -3.69 2.61 -6.70
C VAL A 161 -4.85 2.48 -7.69
N CYS A 162 -5.98 1.89 -7.31
CA CYS A 162 -7.09 1.63 -8.24
C CYS A 162 -8.44 2.11 -7.69
N ARG A 163 -9.36 2.53 -8.57
CA ARG A 163 -10.70 2.99 -8.18
C ARG A 163 -11.69 1.82 -8.26
N VAL A 164 -12.12 1.30 -7.12
CA VAL A 164 -13.22 0.31 -7.10
C VAL A 164 -14.38 0.81 -6.26
N GLY A 165 -15.36 1.40 -6.94
CA GLY A 165 -16.52 2.02 -6.30
C GLY A 165 -16.60 3.49 -6.63
N GLY A 166 -17.67 3.89 -7.29
CA GLY A 166 -17.87 5.26 -7.75
C GLY A 166 -18.10 6.28 -6.63
N ARG A 167 -17.54 6.12 -5.41
CA ARG A 167 -17.74 6.99 -4.25
C ARG A 167 -16.46 7.52 -3.60
N LEU A 168 -15.31 7.53 -4.28
CA LEU A 168 -14.20 8.34 -3.74
C LEU A 168 -14.69 9.78 -3.53
N VAL A 169 -14.51 10.30 -2.32
CA VAL A 169 -14.75 11.72 -2.01
C VAL A 169 -13.78 12.61 -2.80
N ASN A 170 -12.59 12.07 -3.09
CA ASN A 170 -11.52 12.75 -3.80
C ASN A 170 -11.35 12.19 -5.22
N ASP A 171 -10.96 13.04 -6.17
CA ASP A 171 -10.53 12.58 -7.50
C ASP A 171 -9.32 11.64 -7.37
N TYR A 172 -9.25 10.64 -8.25
CA TYR A 172 -8.06 9.80 -8.38
C TYR A 172 -6.81 10.64 -8.66
N GLY A 173 -6.92 11.71 -9.46
CA GLY A 173 -5.85 12.67 -9.68
C GLY A 173 -5.35 13.30 -8.37
N TYR A 174 -6.26 13.64 -7.46
CA TYR A 174 -5.93 14.17 -6.13
C TYR A 174 -5.18 13.14 -5.28
N ILE A 175 -5.59 11.87 -5.30
CA ILE A 175 -4.89 10.80 -4.56
C ILE A 175 -3.45 10.65 -5.07
N ILE A 176 -3.28 10.55 -6.38
CA ILE A 176 -1.93 10.44 -6.97
C ILE A 176 -1.10 11.67 -6.63
N PHE A 177 -1.66 12.86 -6.77
CA PHE A 177 -0.99 14.11 -6.41
C PHE A 177 -0.50 14.10 -4.95
N HIS A 178 -1.35 13.75 -3.99
CA HIS A 178 -0.97 13.65 -2.58
C HIS A 178 0.10 12.60 -2.30
N LEU A 179 0.06 11.48 -3.02
CA LEU A 179 1.10 10.46 -2.92
C LEU A 179 2.43 10.98 -3.47
N LEU A 180 2.44 11.69 -4.59
CA LEU A 180 3.67 12.26 -5.16
C LEU A 180 4.29 13.30 -4.22
N ASP A 181 3.47 14.14 -3.58
CA ASP A 181 3.91 15.13 -2.60
C ASP A 181 4.67 14.46 -1.43
N GLN A 182 4.10 13.37 -0.90
CA GLN A 182 4.69 12.60 0.20
C GLN A 182 5.93 11.78 -0.21
N LEU A 183 6.22 11.64 -1.51
CA LEU A 183 7.29 10.80 -2.07
C LEU A 183 8.40 11.61 -2.77
N SER A 184 8.58 12.88 -2.40
CA SER A 184 9.52 13.83 -3.03
C SER A 184 11.00 13.41 -3.08
N ASN A 185 11.45 12.44 -2.26
CA ASN A 185 12.83 11.94 -2.23
C ASN A 185 13.13 10.77 -3.18
N VAL A 186 12.09 10.20 -3.79
CA VAL A 186 12.21 9.00 -4.61
C VAL A 186 13.02 9.26 -5.89
N LYS A 187 13.89 8.30 -6.25
CA LYS A 187 14.70 8.36 -7.48
C LYS A 187 14.06 7.60 -8.64
N PHE A 188 13.34 6.52 -8.33
CA PHE A 188 12.59 5.71 -9.29
C PHE A 188 11.13 5.63 -8.87
N LEU A 189 10.23 6.06 -9.74
CA LEU A 189 8.80 5.94 -9.55
C LEU A 189 8.17 5.13 -10.69
N SER A 190 7.40 4.11 -10.36
CA SER A 190 6.45 3.48 -11.29
C SER A 190 5.05 3.81 -10.83
N LEU A 191 4.20 4.29 -11.74
CA LEU A 191 2.83 4.66 -11.48
C LEU A 191 1.89 4.00 -12.50
N SER A 192 0.86 3.33 -12.01
CA SER A 192 -0.28 2.89 -12.80
C SER A 192 -1.28 4.04 -12.92
N VAL A 193 -1.75 4.32 -14.13
CA VAL A 193 -2.77 5.35 -14.42
C VAL A 193 -4.05 4.76 -15.00
N ASP A 194 -4.16 3.42 -15.01
CA ASP A 194 -5.27 2.69 -15.62
C ASP A 194 -6.67 3.17 -15.17
N ASP A 195 -6.81 3.63 -13.92
CA ASP A 195 -8.08 4.08 -13.36
C ASP A 195 -8.32 5.60 -13.43
N MET A 196 -7.38 6.40 -13.95
CA MET A 196 -7.62 7.83 -14.23
C MET A 196 -8.82 8.03 -15.18
N LYS A 197 -9.07 7.06 -16.06
CA LYS A 197 -10.25 7.00 -16.95
C LYS A 197 -11.59 7.05 -16.23
N ARG A 198 -11.66 6.48 -15.03
CA ARG A 198 -12.92 6.21 -14.35
C ARG A 198 -13.30 7.31 -13.38
N SER A 199 -12.44 8.30 -13.11
CA SER A 199 -12.71 9.33 -12.09
C SER A 199 -13.83 10.31 -12.49
N LYS A 200 -13.96 10.61 -13.79
CA LYS A 200 -14.84 11.67 -14.33
C LYS A 200 -16.32 11.35 -14.15
N ARG A 201 -16.96 11.98 -13.16
CA ARG A 201 -18.42 12.16 -13.16
C ARG A 201 -18.76 13.37 -14.06
N PRO A 202 -19.85 13.34 -14.83
CA PRO A 202 -20.27 14.50 -15.60
C PRO A 202 -20.62 15.67 -14.66
N GLY A 203 -19.92 16.81 -14.80
CA GLY A 203 -20.29 18.08 -14.16
C GLY A 203 -19.48 18.54 -12.95
N ASP A 204 -18.44 17.82 -12.51
CA ASP A 204 -17.58 18.27 -11.40
C ASP A 204 -16.63 19.42 -11.86
N PRO A 205 -16.60 20.58 -11.17
CA PRO A 205 -15.73 21.69 -11.51
C PRO A 205 -14.25 21.31 -11.37
N HIS A 206 -13.46 21.66 -12.39
CA HIS A 206 -12.04 21.33 -12.49
C HIS A 206 -11.19 22.38 -11.76
N GLU A 207 -10.64 22.05 -10.60
CA GLU A 207 -9.40 22.68 -10.13
C GLU A 207 -8.27 21.66 -10.30
N SER A 208 -7.36 21.95 -11.23
CA SER A 208 -6.18 21.12 -11.48
C SER A 208 -5.34 21.07 -10.20
N CYS A 209 -5.34 19.92 -9.52
CA CYS A 209 -4.62 19.75 -8.25
C CYS A 209 -3.11 19.97 -8.41
N TRP A 210 -2.60 19.86 -9.64
CA TRP A 210 -1.19 19.98 -10.01
C TRP A 210 -0.58 21.38 -9.79
N ILE A 211 -1.39 22.42 -9.57
CA ILE A 211 -0.94 23.83 -9.47
C ILE A 211 -0.16 24.12 -8.17
N GLN A 212 -0.30 23.30 -7.11
CA GLN A 212 0.30 23.55 -5.78
C GLN A 212 1.37 22.53 -5.37
N ALA A 213 1.85 21.68 -6.27
CA ALA A 213 2.72 20.58 -5.88
C ALA A 213 4.14 21.00 -5.51
N GLN A 214 4.75 20.18 -4.65
CA GLN A 214 6.17 20.29 -4.32
C GLN A 214 7.07 19.77 -5.47
N PRO A 215 8.33 20.24 -5.55
CA PRO A 215 9.27 19.79 -6.57
C PRO A 215 9.72 18.34 -6.36
N LEU A 216 9.83 17.58 -7.45
CA LEU A 216 10.32 16.20 -7.46
C LEU A 216 11.85 16.17 -7.59
N LEU A 217 12.54 16.71 -6.58
CA LEU A 217 13.96 17.10 -6.64
C LEU A 217 14.93 15.97 -6.98
N HIS A 218 14.59 14.72 -6.63
CA HIS A 218 15.48 13.57 -6.76
C HIS A 218 15.04 12.58 -7.84
N LEU A 219 13.88 12.80 -8.47
CA LEU A 219 13.27 11.85 -9.40
C LEU A 219 14.10 11.78 -10.69
N ARG A 220 14.64 10.60 -10.99
CA ARG A 220 15.50 10.35 -12.17
C ARG A 220 14.81 9.50 -13.21
N ILE A 221 13.98 8.55 -12.78
CA ILE A 221 13.31 7.62 -13.67
C ILE A 221 11.84 7.56 -13.27
N VAL A 222 10.97 7.74 -14.27
CA VAL A 222 9.54 7.53 -14.10
C VAL A 222 9.03 6.54 -15.14
N VAL A 223 8.18 5.62 -14.70
CA VAL A 223 7.47 4.68 -15.55
C VAL A 223 5.97 4.88 -15.32
N ILE A 224 5.25 5.25 -16.37
CA ILE A 224 3.79 5.39 -16.36
C ILE A 224 3.21 4.22 -17.15
N VAL A 225 2.26 3.51 -16.55
CA VAL A 225 1.65 2.30 -17.13
C VAL A 225 0.14 2.49 -17.22
N GLY A 226 -0.47 2.07 -18.33
CA GLY A 226 -1.91 2.16 -18.53
C GLY A 226 -2.39 3.42 -19.25
N PHE A 227 -1.51 4.06 -20.02
CA PHE A 227 -1.71 5.40 -20.58
C PHE A 227 -2.72 5.40 -21.74
N GLU A 228 -3.85 6.07 -21.50
CA GLU A 228 -4.98 6.46 -22.34
C GLU A 228 -4.86 7.63 -23.34
N ASP A 229 -3.87 8.51 -23.17
CA ASP A 229 -3.90 9.87 -23.77
C ASP A 229 -5.08 10.72 -23.23
N LEU A 230 -5.39 10.57 -21.94
CA LEU A 230 -6.40 11.41 -21.28
C LEU A 230 -5.81 12.74 -20.83
N THR A 231 -6.66 13.78 -20.74
CA THR A 231 -6.27 15.12 -20.25
C THR A 231 -5.53 15.04 -18.92
N ASP A 232 -6.04 14.30 -17.95
CA ASP A 232 -5.46 14.26 -16.60
C ASP A 232 -4.12 13.49 -16.58
N GLU A 233 -3.98 12.48 -17.45
CA GLU A 233 -2.73 11.74 -17.63
C GLU A 233 -1.66 12.63 -18.29
N LEU A 234 -2.07 13.44 -19.28
CA LEU A 234 -1.21 14.44 -19.91
C LEU A 234 -0.80 15.54 -18.93
N GLU A 235 -1.72 16.02 -18.09
CA GLU A 235 -1.43 16.99 -17.02
C GLU A 235 -0.42 16.43 -16.01
N LEU A 236 -0.56 15.17 -15.60
CA LEU A 236 0.43 14.48 -14.76
C LEU A 236 1.81 14.42 -15.43
N VAL A 237 1.86 14.07 -16.73
CA VAL A 237 3.12 14.04 -17.49
C VAL A 237 3.75 15.43 -17.53
N GLN A 238 2.97 16.46 -17.83
CA GLN A 238 3.42 17.86 -17.84
C GLN A 238 3.96 18.26 -16.46
N TYR A 239 3.21 17.98 -15.40
CA TYR A 239 3.61 18.24 -14.02
C TYR A 239 4.96 17.60 -13.69
N ILE A 240 5.16 16.31 -14.03
CA ILE A 240 6.43 15.62 -13.77
C ILE A 240 7.58 16.29 -14.54
N LEU A 241 7.39 16.62 -15.82
CA LEU A 241 8.42 17.28 -16.63
C LEU A 241 8.80 18.66 -16.09
N GLU A 242 7.82 19.41 -15.59
CA GLU A 242 8.05 20.75 -15.02
C GLU A 242 8.76 20.68 -13.67
N ASN A 243 8.50 19.65 -12.85
CA ASN A 243 8.94 19.59 -11.45
C ASN A 243 10.13 18.66 -11.19
N ALA A 244 10.40 17.68 -12.05
CA ALA A 244 11.53 16.75 -11.92
C ALA A 244 12.77 17.21 -12.71
N LYS A 245 13.50 18.21 -12.19
CA LYS A 245 14.64 18.83 -12.90
C LYS A 245 15.83 17.89 -13.17
N VAL A 246 15.93 16.77 -12.47
CA VAL A 246 17.01 15.76 -12.63
C VAL A 246 16.53 14.49 -13.35
N LEU A 247 15.35 14.54 -13.98
CA LEU A 247 14.78 13.43 -14.72
C LEU A 247 15.70 13.02 -15.89
N LYS A 248 15.97 11.72 -16.01
CA LYS A 248 16.85 11.13 -17.03
C LYS A 248 16.11 10.21 -17.99
N ALA A 249 15.04 9.58 -17.53
CA ALA A 249 14.23 8.67 -18.34
C ALA A 249 12.76 8.75 -17.92
N MET A 250 11.89 8.82 -18.92
CA MET A 250 10.45 8.66 -18.78
C MET A 250 10.02 7.56 -19.74
N THR A 251 9.29 6.56 -19.23
CA THR A 251 8.71 5.50 -20.04
C THR A 251 7.20 5.55 -19.87
N ILE A 252 6.47 5.72 -20.97
CA ILE A 252 5.01 5.66 -21.00
C ILE A 252 4.62 4.37 -21.71
N LYS A 253 3.76 3.58 -21.07
CA LYS A 253 3.22 2.34 -21.62
C LYS A 253 1.70 2.46 -21.68
N ALA A 254 1.18 2.32 -22.90
CA ALA A 254 -0.25 2.09 -23.14
C ALA A 254 -0.65 0.67 -22.72
#